data_AF-P53292-F1
#
_entry.id   AF-P53292-F1
#
_cell.length_a   1.000
_cell.length_b   1.000
_cell.length_c   1.000
_cell.angle_alpha   90.00
_cell.angle_beta   90.00
_cell.angle_gamma   90.00
#
_symmetry.space_group_name_H-M   'P 1'
#
loop_
_entity.id
_entity.type
_entity.pdbx_description
1 polymer ?
#
loop_
_entity_poly.entity_id
_entity_poly.type
_entity_poly.pdbx_seq_one_letter_code
_entity_poly.pdbx_strand_id
1 'polypeptide(L)'
;MSYGLTGTSSKLRGTSSIFSWTQVRHFSRRRIAYPFYPFKKLGRQHPKKHDTNLKTAMRQFLGPKNYKGEYVMNKYFTVPTNHVPNYIKPDLERGQSLEHPVTKKPLQLRYDGTLGPPPVENKRLQNIFKDRLLQPFPSNPHCKTNYVLSPQLKQSIFEEITVEGLSAQQVSQKYGLKIPRVEAIVKLVSVENSWNRRNRVSSDLKTMDETLYRMFPVFDSDASFKRENLSEIPVPQKTLASRFLTIAESEPFGPVDAAHVLELEPAVETLRNLSTVGEHSSGHQQSTNKNTKVIYGELVEGERSQYKFTNAKVGKVGYRYGSGNRDNKKDRRIGFNKLGQMVYI
;
A
#
# COMPACT_ATOMS: atom_id res chain seq x y z
N MET A 1 -11.87 27.13 -13.22
CA MET A 1 -13.28 27.36 -13.65
C MET A 1 -13.21 27.96 -15.04
N SER A 2 -13.51 27.19 -16.08
CA SER A 2 -13.53 27.70 -17.47
C SER A 2 -14.98 27.99 -17.85
N TYR A 3 -15.29 29.24 -18.10
CA TYR A 3 -16.60 29.68 -18.59
C TYR A 3 -16.49 29.88 -20.10
N GLY A 4 -17.10 28.98 -20.89
CA GLY A 4 -17.29 29.17 -22.32
C GLY A 4 -18.70 29.69 -22.60
N LEU A 5 -18.82 30.79 -23.34
CA LEU A 5 -20.10 31.30 -23.84
C LEU A 5 -20.35 30.70 -25.23
N THR A 6 -21.46 29.98 -25.40
CA THR A 6 -21.94 29.52 -26.72
C THR A 6 -23.29 30.17 -26.99
N GLY A 7 -23.38 31.03 -28.01
CA GLY A 7 -24.63 31.69 -28.43
C GLY A 7 -25.23 31.03 -29.68
N THR A 8 -26.53 30.75 -29.64
CA THR A 8 -27.31 30.32 -30.82
C THR A 8 -28.17 31.48 -31.31
N SER A 9 -28.08 31.82 -32.60
CA SER A 9 -28.89 32.87 -33.25
C SER A 9 -29.98 32.23 -34.10
N SER A 10 -31.23 32.61 -33.88
CA SER A 10 -32.36 32.30 -34.78
C SER A 10 -32.95 33.61 -35.33
N LYS A 11 -32.88 33.81 -36.65
CA LYS A 11 -33.50 34.96 -37.34
C LYS A 11 -34.97 34.65 -37.64
N LEU A 12 -35.89 35.33 -36.95
CA LEU A 12 -37.27 35.52 -37.41
C LEU A 12 -37.32 36.80 -38.26
N ARG A 13 -38.01 36.75 -39.40
CA ARG A 13 -38.19 37.88 -40.32
C ARG A 13 -39.04 38.95 -39.63
N GLY A 14 -38.48 40.15 -39.48
CA GLY A 14 -39.15 41.33 -38.97
C GLY A 14 -39.08 41.43 -37.45
N THR A 15 -38.45 42.50 -36.95
CA THR A 15 -38.12 42.81 -35.55
C THR A 15 -36.86 42.13 -34.97
N SER A 16 -36.09 42.91 -34.23
CA SER A 16 -34.69 42.76 -33.78
C SER A 16 -34.18 41.35 -33.41
N SER A 17 -32.94 41.03 -33.80
CA SER A 17 -32.22 39.83 -33.36
C SER A 17 -31.95 39.86 -31.85
N ILE A 18 -32.71 39.06 -31.09
CA ILE A 18 -32.46 38.88 -29.65
C ILE A 18 -31.36 37.82 -29.50
N PHE A 19 -30.15 38.25 -29.13
CA PHE A 19 -29.10 37.35 -28.67
C PHE A 19 -29.39 36.89 -27.24
N SER A 20 -29.89 35.66 -27.11
CA SER A 20 -30.01 34.98 -25.82
C SER A 20 -28.65 34.43 -25.41
N TRP A 21 -27.95 35.14 -24.53
CA TRP A 21 -26.77 34.62 -23.85
C TRP A 21 -27.22 33.78 -22.65
N THR A 22 -27.34 32.47 -22.83
CA THR A 22 -27.57 31.57 -21.70
C THR A 22 -26.24 31.16 -21.09
N GLN A 23 -25.99 31.61 -19.87
CA GLN A 23 -24.86 31.16 -19.06
C GLN A 23 -25.04 29.67 -18.75
N VAL A 24 -24.31 28.79 -19.44
CA VAL A 24 -24.30 27.35 -19.12
C VAL A 24 -23.53 27.17 -17.81
N ARG A 25 -24.25 27.20 -16.68
CA ARG A 25 -23.68 26.76 -15.40
C ARG A 25 -23.46 25.26 -15.51
N HIS A 26 -22.20 24.82 -15.44
CA HIS A 26 -21.87 23.42 -15.18
C HIS A 26 -22.29 23.05 -13.75
N PHE A 27 -23.60 22.91 -13.52
CA PHE A 27 -24.12 22.27 -12.33
C PHE A 27 -23.56 20.84 -12.34
N SER A 28 -22.83 20.45 -11.29
CA SER A 28 -22.42 19.07 -11.05
C SER A 28 -23.67 18.21 -10.91
N ARG A 29 -24.21 17.72 -12.03
CA ARG A 29 -25.34 16.80 -12.05
C ARG A 29 -24.92 15.49 -11.39
N ARG A 30 -25.88 14.75 -10.80
CA ARG A 30 -25.70 13.35 -10.41
C ARG A 30 -25.38 12.52 -11.66
N ARG A 31 -24.10 12.23 -11.90
CA ARG A 31 -23.65 11.41 -13.02
C ARG A 31 -23.72 9.94 -12.63
N ILE A 32 -24.53 9.16 -13.36
CA ILE A 32 -24.49 7.69 -13.26
C ILE A 32 -23.15 7.22 -13.81
N ALA A 33 -22.42 6.41 -13.04
CA ALA A 33 -21.09 5.91 -13.38
C ALA A 33 -21.13 4.78 -14.42
N TYR A 34 -21.54 5.10 -15.64
CA TYR A 34 -21.39 4.20 -16.77
C TYR A 34 -19.90 3.93 -17.05
N PRO A 35 -19.54 2.75 -17.57
CA PRO A 35 -18.19 2.50 -18.04
C PRO A 35 -17.72 3.59 -19.02
N PHE A 36 -16.46 4.00 -18.88
CA PHE A 36 -15.84 4.93 -19.83
C PHE A 36 -15.57 4.28 -21.19
N TYR A 37 -15.53 2.94 -21.23
CA TYR A 37 -15.33 2.15 -22.43
C TYR A 37 -16.67 1.80 -23.11
N PRO A 38 -16.67 1.53 -24.43
CA PRO A 38 -17.88 1.14 -25.15
C PRO A 38 -18.35 -0.25 -24.73
N PHE A 39 -19.67 -0.39 -24.57
CA PHE A 39 -20.34 -1.67 -24.31
C PHE A 39 -21.69 -1.69 -25.04
N LYS A 40 -22.25 -2.88 -25.28
CA LYS A 40 -23.58 -2.99 -25.88
C LYS A 40 -24.65 -2.53 -24.89
N LYS A 41 -25.26 -1.38 -25.17
CA LYS A 41 -26.37 -0.83 -24.38
C LYS A 41 -27.66 -1.61 -24.65
N LEU A 42 -28.61 -1.55 -23.72
CA LEU A 42 -29.93 -2.12 -23.94
C LEU A 42 -30.69 -1.30 -24.99
N GLY A 43 -31.27 -1.98 -25.96
CA GLY A 43 -32.32 -1.44 -26.83
C GLY A 43 -33.71 -1.78 -26.27
N ARG A 44 -34.67 -2.05 -27.16
CA ARG A 44 -35.97 -2.58 -26.75
C ARG A 44 -35.80 -4.01 -26.21
N GLN A 45 -36.44 -4.29 -25.07
CA GLN A 45 -36.42 -5.61 -24.43
C GLN A 45 -37.81 -5.97 -23.93
N HIS A 46 -38.02 -7.25 -23.59
CA HIS A 46 -39.28 -7.73 -23.04
C HIS A 46 -39.64 -6.94 -21.75
N PRO A 47 -40.89 -6.44 -21.61
CA PRO A 47 -41.28 -5.54 -20.52
C PRO A 47 -40.98 -6.07 -19.11
N LYS A 48 -41.12 -7.39 -18.89
CA LYS A 48 -40.91 -8.02 -17.57
C LYS A 48 -39.45 -8.20 -17.15
N LYS A 49 -38.46 -7.87 -18.00
CA LYS A 49 -37.05 -8.17 -17.70
C LYS A 49 -36.40 -7.19 -16.71
N HIS A 50 -36.86 -5.93 -16.70
CA HIS A 50 -36.36 -4.87 -15.80
C HIS A 50 -34.82 -4.74 -15.70
N ASP A 51 -34.14 -4.95 -16.82
CA ASP A 51 -32.68 -4.91 -16.91
C ASP A 51 -32.17 -3.46 -17.00
N THR A 52 -30.91 -3.24 -16.61
CA THR A 52 -30.28 -1.91 -16.67
C THR A 52 -29.00 -1.94 -17.49
N ASN A 53 -28.62 -0.79 -18.07
CA ASN A 53 -27.40 -0.69 -18.85
C ASN A 53 -26.15 -1.01 -18.03
N LEU A 54 -26.13 -0.66 -16.73
CA LEU A 54 -25.02 -1.00 -15.83
C LEU A 54 -24.93 -2.51 -15.57
N LYS A 55 -26.06 -3.18 -15.30
CA LYS A 55 -26.11 -4.66 -15.19
C LYS A 55 -25.64 -5.33 -16.49
N THR A 56 -25.97 -4.71 -17.62
CA THR A 56 -25.57 -5.19 -18.95
C THR A 56 -24.08 -5.03 -19.21
N ALA A 57 -23.49 -3.90 -18.82
CA ALA A 57 -22.04 -3.71 -18.85
C ALA A 57 -21.31 -4.69 -17.93
N MET A 58 -21.82 -4.89 -16.70
CA MET A 58 -21.27 -5.85 -15.75
C MET A 58 -21.28 -7.28 -16.31
N ARG A 59 -22.38 -7.72 -16.92
CA ARG A 59 -22.44 -9.04 -17.58
C ARG A 59 -21.47 -9.18 -18.75
N GLN A 60 -21.26 -8.12 -19.53
CA GLN A 60 -20.27 -8.11 -20.62
C GLN A 60 -18.83 -8.21 -20.10
N PHE A 61 -18.53 -7.54 -18.99
CA PHE A 61 -17.23 -7.63 -18.33
C PHE A 61 -17.00 -9.04 -17.76
N LEU A 62 -18.00 -9.62 -17.08
CA LEU A 62 -17.89 -10.94 -16.46
C LEU A 62 -17.87 -12.09 -17.47
N GLY A 63 -18.61 -11.97 -18.58
CA GLY A 63 -18.81 -13.07 -19.51
C GLY A 63 -19.87 -14.09 -19.02
N PRO A 64 -20.05 -15.21 -19.74
CA PRO A 64 -21.01 -16.24 -19.37
C PRO A 64 -20.60 -16.92 -18.05
N LYS A 65 -21.57 -17.11 -17.17
CA LYS A 65 -21.40 -17.87 -15.91
C LYS A 65 -21.65 -19.35 -16.19
N ASN A 66 -20.77 -20.23 -15.71
CA ASN A 66 -21.01 -21.67 -15.81
C ASN A 66 -22.03 -22.16 -14.76
N TYR A 67 -22.40 -23.45 -14.82
CA TYR A 67 -23.34 -24.07 -13.87
C TYR A 67 -22.79 -24.11 -12.43
N LYS A 68 -21.47 -24.06 -12.23
CA LYS A 68 -20.80 -23.97 -10.92
C LYS A 68 -20.79 -22.55 -10.33
N GLY A 69 -21.12 -21.54 -11.13
CA GLY A 69 -21.09 -20.13 -10.72
C GLY A 69 -19.82 -19.36 -11.10
N GLU A 70 -18.92 -19.97 -11.87
CA GLU A 70 -17.62 -19.41 -12.24
C GLU A 70 -17.71 -18.59 -13.53
N TYR A 71 -16.91 -17.52 -13.61
CA TYR A 71 -16.80 -16.65 -14.78
C TYR A 71 -15.51 -16.95 -15.54
N VAL A 72 -15.43 -18.18 -16.08
CA VAL A 72 -14.21 -18.77 -16.65
C VAL A 72 -13.62 -17.94 -17.80
N MET A 73 -14.45 -17.21 -18.53
CA MET A 73 -14.02 -16.37 -19.66
C MET A 73 -13.43 -15.04 -19.21
N ASN A 74 -13.57 -14.64 -17.95
CA ASN A 74 -13.02 -13.39 -17.45
C ASN A 74 -11.51 -13.56 -17.14
N LYS A 75 -10.69 -12.71 -17.74
CA LYS A 75 -9.24 -12.67 -17.56
C LYS A 75 -8.79 -12.67 -16.09
N TYR A 76 -9.55 -12.00 -15.23
CA TYR A 76 -9.20 -11.77 -13.82
C TYR A 76 -9.83 -12.82 -12.88
N PHE A 77 -10.50 -13.84 -13.41
CA PHE A 77 -11.11 -14.91 -12.60
C PHE A 77 -10.07 -15.91 -12.09
N THR A 78 -9.18 -16.38 -12.95
CA THR A 78 -8.14 -17.35 -12.58
C THR A 78 -6.94 -16.67 -11.94
N VAL A 79 -6.38 -17.31 -10.91
CA VAL A 79 -5.19 -16.83 -10.20
C VAL A 79 -3.93 -17.05 -11.05
N PRO A 80 -3.05 -16.05 -11.23
CA PRO A 80 -1.80 -16.22 -11.96
C PRO A 80 -0.83 -17.15 -11.22
N THR A 81 -0.13 -18.01 -11.96
CA THR A 81 0.79 -19.02 -11.41
C THR A 81 2.26 -18.79 -11.79
N ASN A 82 2.61 -17.58 -12.21
CA ASN A 82 3.86 -17.27 -12.92
C ASN A 82 4.68 -16.13 -12.30
N HIS A 83 4.42 -15.75 -11.04
CA HIS A 83 5.04 -14.59 -10.37
C HIS A 83 4.82 -13.25 -11.10
N VAL A 84 3.79 -13.17 -11.95
CA VAL A 84 3.40 -11.94 -12.63
C VAL A 84 1.95 -11.61 -12.25
N PRO A 85 1.71 -10.58 -11.43
CA PRO A 85 0.37 -10.26 -10.97
C PRO A 85 -0.52 -9.84 -12.14
N ASN A 86 -1.71 -10.43 -12.22
CA ASN A 86 -2.69 -10.14 -13.27
C ASN A 86 -3.56 -8.93 -12.91
N TYR A 87 -2.93 -7.76 -12.72
CA TYR A 87 -3.64 -6.53 -12.39
C TYR A 87 -4.44 -5.96 -13.58
N ILE A 88 -5.44 -5.15 -13.25
CA ILE A 88 -6.47 -4.67 -14.17
C ILE A 88 -5.90 -3.61 -15.13
N LYS A 89 -6.22 -3.76 -16.43
CA LYS A 89 -5.77 -2.86 -17.52
C LYS A 89 -6.95 -2.37 -18.40
N PRO A 90 -8.00 -1.78 -17.80
CA PRO A 90 -9.24 -1.49 -18.52
C PRO A 90 -9.06 -0.39 -19.58
N ASP A 91 -8.06 0.48 -19.40
CA ASP A 91 -7.63 1.53 -20.32
C ASP A 91 -6.90 0.98 -21.56
N LEU A 92 -6.15 -0.11 -21.40
CA LEU A 92 -5.40 -0.75 -22.48
C LEU A 92 -6.29 -1.68 -23.32
N GLU A 93 -7.12 -2.48 -22.65
CA GLU A 93 -8.05 -3.44 -23.29
C GLU A 93 -9.41 -2.83 -23.67
N ARG A 94 -9.61 -1.53 -23.39
CA ARG A 94 -10.87 -0.80 -23.65
C ARG A 94 -12.09 -1.52 -23.07
N GLY A 95 -11.94 -2.04 -21.84
CA GLY A 95 -12.98 -2.76 -21.10
C GLY A 95 -13.32 -4.17 -21.60
N GLN A 96 -12.61 -4.68 -22.59
CA GLN A 96 -12.80 -6.05 -23.10
C GLN A 96 -11.91 -7.02 -22.32
N SER A 97 -12.45 -7.55 -21.21
CA SER A 97 -11.74 -8.42 -20.27
C SER A 97 -11.86 -9.91 -20.56
N LEU A 98 -12.50 -10.30 -21.66
CA LEU A 98 -12.78 -11.71 -21.93
C LEU A 98 -11.62 -12.36 -22.67
N GLU A 99 -11.16 -13.51 -22.17
CA GLU A 99 -10.11 -14.32 -22.76
C GLU A 99 -10.53 -15.79 -22.78
N HIS A 100 -10.04 -16.56 -23.76
CA HIS A 100 -10.23 -17.99 -23.77
C HIS A 100 -9.39 -18.63 -22.65
N PRO A 101 -9.97 -19.41 -21.72
CA PRO A 101 -9.29 -19.85 -20.49
C PRO A 101 -8.02 -20.68 -20.73
N VAL A 102 -8.02 -21.53 -21.76
CA VAL A 102 -6.88 -22.41 -22.07
C VAL A 102 -5.75 -21.66 -22.80
N THR A 103 -6.08 -20.92 -23.87
CA THR A 103 -5.08 -20.28 -24.74
C THR A 103 -4.73 -18.85 -24.31
N LYS A 104 -5.46 -18.26 -23.36
CA LYS A 104 -5.33 -16.86 -22.92
C LYS A 104 -5.38 -15.84 -24.07
N LYS A 105 -6.15 -16.15 -25.12
CA LYS A 105 -6.35 -15.29 -26.29
C LYS A 105 -7.56 -14.37 -26.08
N PRO A 106 -7.50 -13.08 -26.47
CA PRO A 106 -8.60 -12.14 -26.26
C PRO A 106 -9.85 -12.53 -27.05
N LEU A 107 -11.02 -12.26 -26.46
CA LEU A 107 -12.33 -12.49 -27.03
C LEU A 107 -13.18 -11.21 -26.95
N GLN A 108 -14.09 -11.05 -27.90
CA GLN A 108 -15.06 -9.97 -27.97
C GLN A 108 -16.47 -10.52 -28.14
N LEU A 109 -17.45 -9.76 -27.63
CA LEU A 109 -18.87 -10.07 -27.82
C LEU A 109 -19.33 -9.62 -29.21
N ARG A 110 -19.59 -10.58 -30.10
CA ARG A 110 -20.08 -10.35 -31.46
C ARG A 110 -21.57 -10.00 -31.47
N TYR A 111 -22.08 -9.50 -32.60
CA TYR A 111 -23.45 -8.99 -32.75
C TYR A 111 -24.53 -10.01 -32.35
N ASP A 112 -24.30 -11.29 -32.64
CA ASP A 112 -25.14 -12.47 -32.36
C ASP A 112 -25.20 -12.88 -30.88
N GLY A 113 -24.32 -12.32 -30.03
CA GLY A 113 -24.24 -12.66 -28.62
C GLY A 113 -23.23 -13.77 -28.31
N THR A 114 -22.55 -14.34 -29.32
CA THR A 114 -21.46 -15.28 -29.12
C THR A 114 -20.14 -14.55 -28.87
N LEU A 115 -19.18 -15.25 -28.25
CA LEU A 115 -17.83 -14.75 -28.08
C LEU A 115 -16.97 -15.23 -29.24
N GLY A 116 -16.13 -14.35 -29.78
CA GLY A 116 -15.12 -14.73 -30.75
C GLY A 116 -13.91 -13.80 -30.75
N PRO A 117 -12.87 -14.13 -31.53
CA PRO A 117 -11.65 -13.32 -31.56
C PRO A 117 -11.91 -11.88 -32.04
N PRO A 118 -11.16 -10.90 -31.53
CA PRO A 118 -11.22 -9.53 -32.04
C PRO A 118 -10.71 -9.47 -33.49
N PRO A 119 -11.30 -8.64 -34.37
CA PRO A 119 -10.79 -8.46 -35.73
C PRO A 119 -9.47 -7.70 -35.80
N VAL A 120 -9.17 -6.88 -34.78
CA VAL A 120 -7.94 -6.06 -34.69
C VAL A 120 -7.21 -6.40 -33.40
N GLU A 121 -5.91 -6.67 -33.52
CA GLU A 121 -5.08 -6.97 -32.37
C GLU A 121 -4.73 -5.72 -31.55
N ASN A 122 -4.75 -5.85 -30.22
CA ASN A 122 -4.52 -4.76 -29.29
C ASN A 122 -3.01 -4.58 -28.98
N LYS A 123 -2.31 -3.78 -29.79
CA LYS A 123 -0.87 -3.45 -29.59
C LYS A 123 -0.54 -2.91 -28.18
N ARG A 124 -1.50 -2.25 -27.51
CA ARG A 124 -1.35 -1.72 -26.14
C ARG A 124 -1.15 -2.81 -25.08
N LEU A 125 -1.73 -4.00 -25.28
CA LEU A 125 -1.59 -5.12 -24.34
C LEU A 125 -0.32 -5.93 -24.59
N GLN A 126 0.25 -5.88 -25.79
CA GLN A 126 1.53 -6.52 -26.11
C GLN A 126 2.70 -5.72 -25.53
N ASN A 127 2.64 -4.39 -25.63
CA ASN A 127 3.74 -3.51 -25.25
C ASN A 127 3.48 -2.84 -23.89
N ILE A 128 3.50 -3.64 -22.82
CA ILE A 128 3.28 -3.15 -21.45
C ILE A 128 4.62 -2.95 -20.74
N PHE A 129 4.82 -1.78 -20.13
CA PHE A 129 6.00 -1.50 -19.32
C PHE A 129 6.07 -2.36 -18.06
N LYS A 130 7.28 -2.71 -17.62
CA LYS A 130 7.51 -3.52 -16.40
C LYS A 130 6.83 -2.91 -15.16
N ASP A 131 6.91 -1.60 -14.98
CA ASP A 131 6.25 -0.90 -13.88
C ASP A 131 4.72 -1.04 -13.91
N ARG A 132 4.11 -0.99 -15.10
CA ARG A 132 2.66 -1.07 -15.28
C ARG A 132 2.11 -2.47 -14.97
N LEU A 133 2.95 -3.51 -15.10
CA LEU A 133 2.60 -4.87 -14.69
C LEU A 133 2.48 -4.99 -13.17
N LEU A 134 3.24 -4.20 -12.41
CA LEU A 134 3.25 -4.19 -10.94
C LEU A 134 2.29 -3.16 -10.34
N GLN A 135 1.51 -2.46 -11.17
CA GLN A 135 0.57 -1.42 -10.77
C GLN A 135 -0.85 -2.00 -10.62
N PRO A 136 -1.37 -2.21 -9.39
CA PRO A 136 -2.70 -2.77 -9.16
C PRO A 136 -3.85 -1.91 -9.70
N PHE A 137 -3.74 -0.58 -9.56
CA PHE A 137 -4.80 0.34 -9.92
C PHE A 137 -4.39 1.25 -11.09
N PRO A 138 -5.11 1.25 -12.22
CA PRO A 138 -4.75 2.04 -13.40
C PRO A 138 -4.71 3.56 -13.12
N SER A 139 -5.55 4.04 -12.20
CA SER A 139 -5.68 5.47 -11.86
C SER A 139 -4.62 6.00 -10.90
N ASN A 140 -3.84 5.13 -10.25
CA ASN A 140 -2.80 5.54 -9.30
C ASN A 140 -1.44 4.91 -9.70
N PRO A 141 -0.61 5.64 -10.47
CA PRO A 141 0.72 5.16 -10.87
C PRO A 141 1.72 4.96 -9.72
N HIS A 142 1.52 5.62 -8.58
CA HIS A 142 2.44 5.55 -7.44
C HIS A 142 2.22 4.30 -6.58
N CYS A 143 1.00 3.75 -6.58
CA CYS A 143 0.72 2.49 -5.90
C CYS A 143 1.27 1.34 -6.74
N LYS A 144 2.36 0.73 -6.29
CA LYS A 144 2.97 -0.47 -6.87
C LYS A 144 2.99 -1.58 -5.83
N THR A 145 2.90 -2.83 -6.29
CA THR A 145 3.03 -3.99 -5.41
C THR A 145 4.47 -4.17 -4.95
N ASN A 146 4.65 -4.54 -3.68
CA ASN A 146 5.96 -4.90 -3.14
C ASN A 146 6.29 -6.35 -3.52
N TYR A 147 7.57 -6.66 -3.64
CA TYR A 147 8.05 -8.00 -3.93
C TYR A 147 7.93 -8.92 -2.72
N VAL A 148 7.66 -10.19 -2.99
CA VAL A 148 7.68 -11.26 -1.99
C VAL A 148 9.05 -11.92 -1.96
N LEU A 149 9.53 -12.24 -0.76
CA LEU A 149 10.79 -12.97 -0.59
C LEU A 149 10.57 -14.45 -0.83
N SER A 150 11.52 -15.10 -1.51
CA SER A 150 11.54 -16.56 -1.61
C SER A 150 11.74 -17.18 -0.22
N PRO A 151 11.10 -18.34 0.06
CA PRO A 151 11.23 -18.99 1.36
C PRO A 151 12.69 -19.36 1.68
N GLN A 152 13.49 -19.69 0.67
CA GLN A 152 14.93 -19.98 0.83
C GLN A 152 15.69 -18.74 1.30
N LEU A 153 15.42 -17.57 0.70
CA LEU A 153 16.07 -16.31 1.10
C LEU A 153 15.68 -15.92 2.52
N LYS A 154 14.40 -16.09 2.90
CA LYS A 154 13.96 -15.85 4.29
C LYS A 154 14.73 -16.72 5.30
N GLN A 155 14.97 -18.00 4.98
CA GLN A 155 15.75 -18.89 5.85
C GLN A 155 17.22 -18.48 5.92
N SER A 156 17.85 -18.12 4.79
CA SER A 156 19.23 -17.63 4.81
C SER A 156 19.41 -16.37 5.67
N ILE A 157 18.47 -15.42 5.61
CA ILE A 157 18.46 -14.23 6.49
C ILE A 157 18.35 -14.63 7.97
N PHE A 158 17.49 -15.62 8.27
CA PHE A 158 17.31 -16.11 9.62
C PHE A 158 18.58 -16.79 10.16
N GLU A 159 19.23 -17.63 9.35
CA GLU A 159 20.50 -18.29 9.69
C GLU A 159 21.64 -17.30 9.89
N GLU A 160 21.79 -16.31 9.01
CA GLU A 160 22.82 -15.26 9.13
C GLU A 160 22.70 -14.46 10.43
N ILE A 161 21.47 -14.14 10.87
CA ILE A 161 21.25 -13.37 12.10
C ILE A 161 21.37 -14.23 13.35
N THR A 162 20.87 -15.46 13.32
CA THR A 162 20.75 -16.29 14.54
C THR A 162 21.92 -17.26 14.75
N VAL A 163 22.47 -17.82 13.67
CA VAL A 163 23.55 -18.80 13.72
C VAL A 163 24.91 -18.14 13.49
N GLU A 164 25.05 -17.33 12.45
CA GLU A 164 26.31 -16.62 12.17
C GLU A 164 26.51 -15.39 13.07
N GLY A 165 25.41 -14.85 13.62
CA GLY A 165 25.44 -13.69 14.52
C GLY A 165 25.74 -12.37 13.79
N LEU A 166 25.45 -12.27 12.49
CA LEU A 166 25.61 -11.03 11.73
C LEU A 166 24.62 -9.97 12.21
N SER A 167 25.06 -8.71 12.19
CA SER A 167 24.17 -7.59 12.51
C SER A 167 23.11 -7.39 11.43
N ALA A 168 21.90 -6.96 11.82
CA ALA A 168 20.83 -6.69 10.86
C ALA A 168 21.20 -5.63 9.81
N GLN A 169 22.15 -4.73 10.12
CA GLN A 169 22.69 -3.75 9.19
C GLN A 169 23.48 -4.40 8.05
N GLN A 170 24.36 -5.35 8.36
CA GLN A 170 25.16 -6.06 7.36
C GLN A 170 24.26 -6.90 6.46
N VAL A 171 23.28 -7.61 7.04
CA VAL A 171 22.31 -8.42 6.28
C VAL A 171 21.42 -7.54 5.40
N SER A 172 20.97 -6.39 5.92
CA SER A 172 20.26 -5.36 5.16
C SER A 172 21.05 -4.86 3.96
N GLN A 173 22.34 -4.54 4.14
CA GLN A 173 23.24 -4.11 3.07
C GLN A 173 23.55 -5.22 2.07
N LYS A 174 23.65 -6.47 2.52
CA LYS A 174 23.88 -7.64 1.65
C LYS A 174 22.70 -7.85 0.71
N TYR A 175 21.48 -7.97 1.23
CA TYR A 175 20.29 -8.31 0.44
C TYR A 175 19.53 -7.12 -0.13
N GLY A 176 19.73 -5.90 0.38
CA GLY A 176 18.99 -4.72 -0.03
C GLY A 176 17.58 -4.61 0.54
N LEU A 177 17.42 -4.95 1.82
CA LEU A 177 16.15 -4.90 2.56
C LEU A 177 16.27 -3.97 3.75
N LYS A 178 15.26 -3.15 4.06
CA LYS A 178 15.29 -2.29 5.25
C LYS A 178 15.44 -3.11 6.53
N ILE A 179 16.19 -2.59 7.50
CA ILE A 179 16.44 -3.22 8.81
C ILE A 179 15.15 -3.66 9.52
N PRO A 180 14.11 -2.83 9.69
CA PRO A 180 12.86 -3.27 10.31
C PRO A 180 12.16 -4.38 9.51
N ARG A 181 12.34 -4.45 8.19
CA ARG A 181 11.80 -5.53 7.36
C ARG A 181 12.56 -6.83 7.61
N VAL A 182 13.89 -6.78 7.73
CA VAL A 182 14.75 -7.90 8.13
C VAL A 182 14.31 -8.46 9.49
N GLU A 183 14.12 -7.60 10.49
CA GLU A 183 13.64 -8.03 11.82
C GLU A 183 12.25 -8.68 11.77
N ALA A 184 11.34 -8.13 10.97
CA ALA A 184 10.02 -8.72 10.77
C ALA A 184 10.12 -10.12 10.15
N ILE A 185 11.04 -10.33 9.19
CA ILE A 185 11.28 -11.64 8.58
C ILE A 185 11.80 -12.63 9.61
N VAL A 186 12.81 -12.25 10.41
CA VAL A 186 13.35 -13.11 11.47
C VAL A 186 12.25 -13.52 12.46
N LYS A 187 11.40 -12.57 12.87
CA LYS A 187 10.24 -12.84 13.74
C LYS A 187 9.27 -13.81 13.08
N LEU A 188 8.89 -13.62 11.82
CA LEU A 188 7.97 -14.52 11.12
C LEU A 188 8.54 -15.92 10.96
N VAL A 189 9.80 -16.07 10.55
CA VAL A 189 10.47 -17.37 10.41
C VAL A 189 10.52 -18.11 11.75
N SER A 190 10.80 -17.41 12.85
CA SER A 190 10.78 -18.01 14.19
C SER A 190 9.40 -18.58 14.56
N VAL A 191 8.32 -17.86 14.19
CA VAL A 191 6.94 -18.30 14.40
C VAL A 191 6.59 -19.46 13.49
N GLU A 192 6.94 -19.41 12.21
CA GLU A 192 6.74 -20.50 11.24
C GLU A 192 7.43 -21.78 11.73
N ASN A 193 8.68 -21.69 12.18
CA ASN A 193 9.42 -22.82 12.77
C ASN A 193 8.70 -23.39 14.00
N SER A 194 8.18 -22.52 14.88
CA SER A 194 7.40 -22.97 16.05
C SER A 194 6.08 -23.64 15.67
N TRP A 195 5.41 -23.17 14.61
CA TRP A 195 4.16 -23.75 14.12
C TRP A 195 4.38 -25.08 13.43
N ASN A 196 5.48 -25.22 12.68
CA ASN A 196 5.89 -26.48 12.07
C ASN A 196 6.20 -27.53 13.13
N ARG A 197 6.95 -27.19 14.19
CA ARG A 197 7.20 -28.09 15.34
C ARG A 197 5.92 -28.54 16.04
N ARG A 198 4.90 -27.68 16.06
CA ARG A 198 3.58 -27.96 16.66
C ARG A 198 2.58 -28.55 15.67
N ASN A 199 2.99 -28.86 14.42
CA ASN A 199 2.13 -29.37 13.35
C ASN A 199 0.86 -28.53 13.12
N ARG A 200 0.95 -27.20 13.29
CA ARG A 200 -0.21 -26.28 13.14
C ARG A 200 -0.44 -25.81 11.72
N VAL A 201 0.50 -26.08 10.81
CA VAL A 201 0.41 -25.67 9.40
C VAL A 201 -0.36 -26.72 8.63
N SER A 202 -1.67 -26.50 8.47
CA SER A 202 -2.56 -27.38 7.70
C SER A 202 -2.23 -27.37 6.20
N SER A 203 -2.69 -28.39 5.47
CA SER A 203 -2.56 -28.47 4.01
C SER A 203 -3.14 -27.25 3.31
N ASP A 204 -4.31 -26.78 3.76
CA ASP A 204 -5.01 -25.64 3.14
C ASP A 204 -4.24 -24.32 3.34
N LEU A 205 -3.55 -24.16 4.47
CA LEU A 205 -2.68 -23.01 4.68
C LEU A 205 -1.47 -23.04 3.74
N LYS A 206 -0.91 -24.24 3.47
CA LYS A 206 0.19 -24.39 2.51
C LYS A 206 -0.26 -24.10 1.08
N THR A 207 -1.42 -24.60 0.66
CA THR A 207 -1.95 -24.31 -0.68
C THR A 207 -2.25 -22.81 -0.84
N MET A 208 -2.79 -22.17 0.20
CA MET A 208 -2.97 -20.71 0.22
C MET A 208 -1.62 -19.98 0.10
N ASP A 209 -0.61 -20.34 0.88
CA ASP A 209 0.73 -19.74 0.81
C ASP A 209 1.36 -19.91 -0.58
N GLU A 210 1.31 -21.11 -1.15
CA GLU A 210 1.78 -21.39 -2.52
C GLU A 210 1.07 -20.54 -3.57
N THR A 211 -0.26 -20.38 -3.47
CA THR A 211 -1.01 -19.55 -4.41
C THR A 211 -0.64 -18.08 -4.27
N LEU A 212 -0.49 -17.55 -3.06
CA LEU A 212 0.00 -16.19 -2.84
C LEU A 212 1.42 -16.00 -3.40
N TYR A 213 2.32 -16.93 -3.12
CA TYR A 213 3.70 -16.89 -3.61
C TYR A 213 3.75 -16.82 -5.14
N ARG A 214 2.94 -17.65 -5.83
CA ARG A 214 2.85 -17.65 -7.29
C ARG A 214 2.18 -16.41 -7.89
N MET A 215 1.34 -15.70 -7.13
CA MET A 215 0.71 -14.45 -7.60
C MET A 215 1.67 -13.26 -7.61
N PHE A 216 2.53 -13.17 -6.59
CA PHE A 216 3.36 -12.00 -6.38
C PHE A 216 4.72 -12.09 -7.10
N PRO A 217 5.29 -10.95 -7.49
CA PRO A 217 6.63 -10.93 -8.07
C PRO A 217 7.67 -11.24 -6.99
N VAL A 218 8.68 -12.04 -7.35
CA VAL A 218 9.75 -12.45 -6.43
C VAL A 218 10.83 -11.38 -6.35
N PHE A 219 11.27 -11.12 -5.12
CA PHE A 219 12.40 -10.25 -4.81
C PHE A 219 13.70 -10.91 -5.26
N ASP A 220 14.57 -10.11 -5.87
CA ASP A 220 15.85 -10.55 -6.36
C ASP A 220 16.90 -9.61 -5.76
N SER A 221 17.81 -10.17 -4.97
CA SER A 221 18.85 -9.42 -4.24
C SER A 221 19.86 -8.77 -5.16
N ASP A 222 20.06 -9.35 -6.35
CA ASP A 222 21.11 -8.93 -7.28
C ASP A 222 20.60 -7.82 -8.20
N ALA A 223 19.29 -7.79 -8.44
CA ALA A 223 18.63 -6.76 -9.22
C ALA A 223 18.56 -5.43 -8.47
N SER A 224 19.51 -4.53 -8.74
CA SER A 224 19.59 -3.21 -8.08
C SER A 224 18.30 -2.40 -8.09
N PHE A 225 17.45 -2.51 -9.13
CA PHE A 225 16.16 -1.79 -9.21
C PHE A 225 15.06 -2.39 -8.32
N LYS A 226 15.23 -3.62 -7.83
CA LYS A 226 14.30 -4.28 -6.89
C LYS A 226 14.71 -4.08 -5.43
N ARG A 227 15.99 -3.78 -5.18
CA ARG A 227 16.50 -3.48 -3.83
C ARG A 227 15.80 -2.26 -3.26
N GLU A 228 15.53 -2.31 -1.95
CA GLU A 228 14.97 -1.18 -1.22
C GLU A 228 16.01 -0.07 -1.07
N ASN A 229 15.55 1.17 -1.05
CA ASN A 229 16.43 2.29 -0.75
C ASN A 229 16.73 2.33 0.76
N LEU A 230 17.97 2.01 1.12
CA LEU A 230 18.44 1.94 2.50
C LEU A 230 18.84 3.33 3.06
N SER A 231 18.90 4.37 2.22
CA SER A 231 19.25 5.73 2.62
C SER A 231 18.05 6.64 2.85
N GLU A 232 16.86 6.06 3.00
CA GLU A 232 15.64 6.82 3.31
C GLU A 232 15.63 7.27 4.77
N ILE A 233 15.60 8.59 4.98
CA ILE A 233 15.41 9.20 6.29
C ILE A 233 14.03 9.86 6.37
N PRO A 234 13.35 9.83 7.54
CA PRO A 234 12.11 10.57 7.73
C PRO A 234 12.40 12.07 7.68
N VAL A 235 11.61 12.82 6.91
CA VAL A 235 11.82 14.27 6.71
C VAL A 235 11.36 15.05 7.94
N PRO A 236 12.25 15.74 8.67
CA PRO A 236 11.86 16.53 9.84
C PRO A 236 11.14 17.84 9.45
N GLN A 237 10.41 18.44 10.38
CA GLN A 237 9.65 19.67 10.11
C GLN A 237 10.55 20.86 9.70
N LYS A 238 11.73 21.02 10.33
CA LYS A 238 12.62 22.17 10.06
C LYS A 238 13.15 22.17 8.62
N THR A 239 13.35 21.02 7.98
CA THR A 239 13.84 20.93 6.59
C THR A 239 12.77 21.24 5.55
N LEU A 240 11.48 21.16 5.91
CA LEU A 240 10.38 21.48 4.98
C LEU A 240 10.23 22.99 4.73
N ALA A 241 10.70 23.82 5.67
CA ALA A 241 10.69 25.27 5.53
C ALA A 241 11.94 25.72 4.74
N SER A 242 11.74 26.25 3.53
CA SER A 242 12.83 26.75 2.70
C SER A 242 13.53 27.96 3.34
N ARG A 243 14.85 27.95 3.36
CA ARG A 243 15.70 29.09 3.75
C ARG A 243 16.64 29.43 2.61
N PHE A 244 16.92 30.71 2.45
CA PHE A 244 17.90 31.23 1.48
C PHE A 244 18.91 32.09 2.25
N LEU A 245 20.19 31.97 1.91
CA LEU A 245 21.29 32.72 2.53
C LEU A 245 22.09 33.44 1.46
N THR A 246 22.52 34.68 1.73
CA THR A 246 23.44 35.44 0.90
C THR A 246 24.86 35.25 1.41
N ILE A 247 25.56 34.29 0.82
CA ILE A 247 26.98 33.98 1.07
C ILE A 247 27.86 34.64 -0.01
N ALA A 248 29.16 34.83 0.27
CA ALA A 248 30.07 35.38 -0.72
C ALA A 248 30.21 34.43 -1.93
N GLU A 249 30.48 34.98 -3.12
CA GLU A 249 30.59 34.20 -4.36
C GLU A 249 31.67 33.10 -4.31
N SER A 250 32.67 33.27 -3.47
CA SER A 250 33.78 32.34 -3.25
C SER A 250 33.59 31.41 -2.05
N GLU A 251 32.53 31.58 -1.25
CA GLU A 251 32.33 30.84 -0.01
C GLU A 251 31.68 29.48 -0.27
N PRO A 252 32.30 28.35 0.12
CA PRO A 252 31.71 27.04 -0.04
C PRO A 252 30.59 26.80 0.99
N PHE A 253 29.49 26.17 0.57
CA PHE A 253 28.38 25.83 1.46
C PHE A 253 27.95 24.38 1.24
N GLY A 254 28.32 23.51 2.17
CA GLY A 254 28.07 22.07 2.11
C GLY A 254 26.85 21.61 2.92
N PRO A 255 26.56 20.29 2.92
CA PRO A 255 25.45 19.72 3.70
C PRO A 255 25.58 19.90 5.21
N VAL A 256 26.82 19.96 5.73
CA VAL A 256 27.10 20.18 7.16
C VAL A 256 26.75 21.62 7.55
N ASP A 257 27.11 22.59 6.72
CA ASP A 257 26.77 24.00 6.92
C ASP A 257 25.25 24.22 6.84
N ALA A 258 24.60 23.56 5.88
CA ALA A 258 23.14 23.56 5.77
C ALA A 258 22.45 22.96 7.01
N ALA A 259 22.97 21.87 7.55
CA ALA A 259 22.45 21.26 8.78
C ALA A 259 22.63 22.18 9.99
N HIS A 260 23.78 22.87 10.08
CA HIS A 260 24.06 23.86 11.12
C HIS A 260 23.08 25.04 11.05
N VAL A 261 22.84 25.58 9.85
CA VAL A 261 21.85 26.65 9.60
C VAL A 261 20.43 26.22 10.01
N LEU A 262 20.08 24.95 9.79
CA LEU A 262 18.78 24.40 10.17
C LEU A 262 18.70 23.98 11.65
N GLU A 263 19.81 24.07 12.40
CA GLU A 263 19.94 23.57 13.77
C GLU A 263 19.50 22.10 13.89
N LEU A 264 20.05 21.26 13.01
CA LEU A 264 19.79 19.82 12.95
C LEU A 264 21.10 19.04 12.85
N GLU A 265 21.05 17.77 13.24
CA GLU A 265 22.11 16.81 12.93
C GLU A 265 22.20 16.61 11.40
N PRO A 266 23.42 16.42 10.84
CA PRO A 266 23.59 16.08 9.44
C PRO A 266 22.81 14.82 9.03
N ALA A 267 22.33 14.79 7.78
CA ALA A 267 21.54 13.67 7.25
C ALA A 267 22.25 12.31 7.34
N VAL A 268 23.58 12.29 7.28
CA VAL A 268 24.38 11.07 7.43
C VAL A 268 24.34 10.52 8.86
N GLU A 269 24.36 11.39 9.87
CA GLU A 269 24.28 10.99 11.27
C GLU A 269 22.89 10.47 11.61
N THR A 270 21.83 11.13 11.12
CA THR A 270 20.46 10.64 11.31
C THR A 270 20.24 9.27 10.65
N LEU A 271 20.82 9.04 9.46
CA LEU A 271 20.81 7.74 8.79
C LEU A 271 21.56 6.67 9.62
N ARG A 272 22.76 6.97 10.13
CA ARG A 272 23.53 6.06 11.00
C ARG A 272 22.76 5.72 12.28
N ASN A 273 22.13 6.71 12.90
CA ASN A 273 21.31 6.49 14.09
C ASN A 273 20.16 5.53 13.76
N LEU A 274 19.45 5.74 12.65
CA LEU A 274 18.38 4.85 12.19
C LEU A 274 18.87 3.44 11.87
N SER A 275 20.09 3.28 11.34
CA SER A 275 20.63 1.95 11.08
C SER A 275 20.97 1.19 12.37
N THR A 276 21.27 1.89 13.46
CA THR A 276 21.52 1.28 14.77
C THR A 276 20.26 0.95 15.58
N VAL A 277 19.08 1.41 15.14
CA VAL A 277 17.80 1.04 15.75
C VAL A 277 17.44 -0.39 15.33
N GLY A 278 17.13 -1.23 16.31
CA GLY A 278 16.74 -2.64 16.09
C GLY A 278 17.23 -3.57 17.19
N GLU A 279 16.51 -4.67 17.44
CA GLU A 279 16.88 -5.74 18.39
C GLU A 279 18.19 -6.43 17.99
N HIS A 280 18.45 -6.55 16.68
CA HIS A 280 19.63 -7.21 16.10
C HIS A 280 20.67 -6.24 15.51
N SER A 281 20.57 -4.96 15.84
CA SER A 281 21.54 -3.94 15.44
C SER A 281 22.75 -3.94 16.37
N SER A 282 23.94 -3.64 15.84
CA SER A 282 25.21 -3.67 16.59
C SER A 282 25.23 -2.79 17.85
N GLY A 283 24.38 -1.75 17.92
CA GLY A 283 24.25 -0.85 19.06
C GLY A 283 23.17 -1.21 20.09
N HIS A 284 22.35 -2.25 19.86
CA HIS A 284 21.14 -2.49 20.67
C HIS A 284 21.46 -2.66 22.16
N GLN A 285 22.51 -3.43 22.47
CA GLN A 285 22.91 -3.74 23.85
C GLN A 285 23.37 -2.52 24.65
N GLN A 286 23.86 -1.45 24.01
CA GLN A 286 24.29 -0.24 24.72
C GLN A 286 23.08 0.60 25.17
N SER A 287 21.99 0.56 24.41
CA SER A 287 20.79 1.38 24.65
C SER A 287 19.96 0.94 25.86
N THR A 288 20.00 -0.34 26.23
CA THR A 288 19.16 -0.91 27.30
C THR A 288 19.63 -0.51 28.70
N ASN A 289 20.83 0.07 28.83
CA ASN A 289 21.48 0.39 30.10
C ASN A 289 21.04 1.70 30.77
N LYS A 290 19.82 2.20 30.52
CA LYS A 290 19.27 3.31 31.33
C LYS A 290 18.85 2.80 32.70
N ASN A 291 19.83 2.77 33.60
CA ASN A 291 19.73 2.30 34.98
C ASN A 291 18.89 3.27 35.84
N THR A 292 17.59 3.03 35.94
CA THR A 292 16.77 3.59 37.03
C THR A 292 16.77 2.61 38.21
N LYS A 293 16.96 3.11 39.44
CA LYS A 293 16.86 2.26 40.63
C LYS A 293 15.43 1.73 40.74
N VAL A 294 15.29 0.40 40.78
CA VAL A 294 14.01 -0.30 40.98
C VAL A 294 14.16 -1.20 42.18
N ILE A 295 13.26 -1.06 43.15
CA ILE A 295 13.17 -1.89 44.35
C ILE A 295 11.92 -2.75 44.22
N TYR A 296 12.02 -4.03 44.54
CA TYR A 296 10.89 -4.93 44.65
C TYR A 296 10.68 -5.24 46.14
N GLY A 297 9.43 -5.14 46.62
CA GLY A 297 9.09 -5.51 48.00
C GLY A 297 9.26 -7.00 48.25
N GLU A 298 9.40 -7.37 49.52
CA GLU A 298 9.28 -8.77 49.95
C GLU A 298 7.89 -9.31 49.59
N LEU A 299 7.81 -10.62 49.31
CA LEU A 299 6.56 -11.31 48.94
C LEU A 299 6.33 -12.42 49.98
N VAL A 300 5.42 -12.18 50.93
CA VAL A 300 5.11 -13.12 52.03
C VAL A 300 4.11 -14.18 51.56
N GLU A 301 4.14 -15.36 52.18
CA GLU A 301 3.13 -16.39 51.94
C GLU A 301 1.71 -15.85 52.19
N GLY A 302 0.81 -16.04 51.21
CA GLY A 302 -0.56 -15.49 51.22
C GLY A 302 -0.74 -14.21 50.40
N GLU A 303 0.35 -13.54 50.00
CA GLU A 303 0.27 -12.36 49.14
C GLU A 303 0.05 -12.73 47.67
N ARG A 304 -0.73 -11.91 46.95
CA ARG A 304 -1.15 -12.18 45.55
C ARG A 304 -0.32 -11.46 44.51
N SER A 305 0.48 -10.47 44.90
CA SER A 305 1.15 -9.56 43.96
C SER A 305 2.35 -8.87 44.59
N GLN A 306 3.43 -8.74 43.84
CA GLN A 306 4.63 -8.05 44.27
C GLN A 306 4.55 -6.54 44.00
N TYR A 307 5.04 -5.73 44.93
CA TYR A 307 5.13 -4.28 44.77
C TYR A 307 6.44 -3.87 44.11
N LYS A 308 6.36 -3.11 43.01
CA LYS A 308 7.51 -2.57 42.27
C LYS A 308 7.62 -1.06 42.48
N PHE A 309 8.70 -0.62 43.10
CA PHE A 309 9.00 0.78 43.36
C PHE A 309 10.10 1.26 42.41
N THR A 310 9.79 2.21 41.52
CA THR A 310 10.75 2.77 40.57
C THR A 310 11.12 4.19 40.99
N ASN A 311 12.42 4.48 41.11
CA ASN A 311 12.88 5.81 41.49
C ASN A 311 12.47 6.85 40.46
N ALA A 312 11.86 7.96 40.91
CA ALA A 312 11.41 9.04 40.07
C ALA A 312 11.62 10.39 40.77
N LYS A 313 12.08 11.41 40.04
CA LYS A 313 12.39 12.74 40.60
C LYS A 313 11.12 13.48 41.04
N VAL A 314 11.15 14.07 42.24
CA VAL A 314 10.09 14.96 42.75
C VAL A 314 9.76 16.07 41.72
N GLY A 315 8.47 16.38 41.57
CA GLY A 315 7.96 17.30 40.55
C GLY A 315 7.67 16.69 39.17
N LYS A 316 8.00 15.41 38.93
CA LYS A 316 7.76 14.71 37.64
C LYS A 316 7.02 13.36 37.75
N VAL A 317 6.47 13.01 38.92
CA VAL A 317 5.95 11.65 39.19
C VAL A 317 4.43 11.58 39.21
N GLY A 318 3.78 12.42 40.02
CA GLY A 318 2.34 12.33 40.27
C GLY A 318 1.49 12.81 39.08
N TYR A 319 0.21 12.40 39.11
CA TYR A 319 -0.81 13.01 38.25
C TYR A 319 -0.94 14.49 38.59
N ARG A 320 -0.92 15.36 37.57
CA ARG A 320 -0.91 16.81 37.76
C ARG A 320 -2.27 17.30 38.26
N TYR A 321 -2.25 18.16 39.28
CA TYR A 321 -3.46 18.85 39.76
C TYR A 321 -3.96 19.84 38.71
N GLY A 322 -5.29 19.93 38.54
CA GLY A 322 -5.92 20.86 37.58
C GLY A 322 -5.76 20.46 36.11
N SER A 323 -5.43 19.21 35.80
CA SER A 323 -5.44 18.72 34.42
C SER A 323 -6.84 18.77 33.82
N GLY A 324 -6.99 19.29 32.60
CA GLY A 324 -8.30 19.35 31.93
C GLY A 324 -8.87 17.96 31.67
N ASN A 325 -10.06 17.67 32.19
CA ASN A 325 -10.77 16.42 31.91
C ASN A 325 -11.10 16.35 30.40
N ARG A 326 -10.51 15.36 29.71
CA ARG A 326 -10.69 15.13 28.27
C ARG A 326 -11.79 14.13 27.95
N ASP A 327 -12.41 13.49 28.94
CA ASP A 327 -13.37 12.40 28.71
C ASP A 327 -14.64 12.82 27.97
N ASN A 328 -15.06 14.08 28.15
CA ASN A 328 -16.20 14.66 27.45
C ASN A 328 -15.83 15.28 26.09
N LYS A 329 -14.55 15.24 25.69
CA LYS A 329 -14.08 15.78 24.42
C LYS A 329 -13.90 14.65 23.40
N LYS A 330 -14.08 14.98 22.12
CA LYS A 330 -13.89 14.03 21.02
C LYS A 330 -12.44 13.54 20.87
N ASP A 331 -11.48 14.30 21.42
CA ASP A 331 -10.06 13.97 21.48
C ASP A 331 -9.66 13.23 22.77
N ARG A 332 -10.63 12.60 23.46
CA ARG A 332 -10.35 11.75 24.61
C ARG A 332 -9.34 10.65 24.28
N ARG A 333 -8.47 10.33 25.24
CA ARG A 333 -7.42 9.32 25.05
C ARG A 333 -7.99 7.93 25.33
N ILE A 334 -7.88 7.05 24.33
CA ILE A 334 -8.28 5.65 24.41
C ILE A 334 -7.04 4.81 24.20
N GLY A 335 -6.80 3.89 25.13
CA GLY A 335 -5.68 2.96 25.11
C GLY A 335 -6.14 1.52 25.22
N PHE A 336 -5.15 0.64 25.33
CA PHE A 336 -5.36 -0.78 25.53
C PHE A 336 -4.49 -1.26 26.70
N ASN A 337 -5.05 -2.13 27.53
CA ASN A 337 -4.28 -2.77 28.60
C ASN A 337 -3.44 -3.95 28.04
N LYS A 338 -2.66 -4.59 28.92
CA LYS A 338 -1.82 -5.75 28.59
C LYS A 338 -2.61 -6.94 28.00
N LEU A 339 -3.91 -7.03 28.26
CA LEU A 339 -4.81 -8.08 27.78
C LEU A 339 -5.55 -7.69 26.49
N GLY A 340 -5.29 -6.48 25.94
CA GLY A 340 -5.96 -5.98 24.75
C GLY A 340 -7.36 -5.41 24.98
N GLN A 341 -7.75 -5.13 26.23
CA GLN A 341 -9.04 -4.49 26.55
C GLN A 341 -8.91 -2.98 26.42
N MET A 342 -9.96 -2.34 25.89
CA MET A 342 -10.05 -0.90 25.77
C MET A 342 -10.11 -0.24 27.15
N VAL A 343 -9.26 0.76 27.38
CA VAL A 343 -9.19 1.52 28.63
C VAL A 343 -9.10 3.01 28.30
N TYR A 344 -9.83 3.85 29.02
CA TYR A 344 -9.64 5.31 28.96
C TYR A 344 -8.36 5.68 29.71
N ILE A 345 -7.45 6.40 29.05
CA ILE A 345 -6.11 6.75 29.59
C ILE A 345 -6.17 8.03 30.41
#